data_AF-A0A1D6QED5-F1
#
_entry.id   AF-A0A1D6QED5-F1
#
_cell.length_a   1.000
_cell.length_b   1.000
_cell.length_c   1.000
_cell.angle_alpha   90.00
_cell.angle_beta   90.00
_cell.angle_gamma   90.00
#
_symmetry.space_group_name_H-M   'P 1'
#
loop_
_entity.id
_entity.type
_entity.pdbx_description
1 polymer ?
#
loop_
_entity_poly.entity_id
_entity_poly.type
_entity_poly.pdbx_seq_one_letter_code
_entity_poly.pdbx_strand_id
1 'polypeptide(L)'
;MALQAEALLRLQRHDEADSLLSSAGAPRFGVDESTKFFGTFGHAYFLIVRAQVDMAAGRFEDAVATAQTAFQLDPSNREVAVVQRRAKAAAAARLRGNDLFKAAKFVEACAAYGEGLDREPGNAVLLCNRAACHAKLGRHEKAVEDCSGALVVRPSYSKARLRRADCNVKLERWEASLRDYQVLIQELPENEDVKKALSEVEAKLKDQRNGAAAARSQH
;
A
#
# COMPACT_ATOMS: atom_id res chain seq x y z
N MET A 1 7.94 21.61 5.38
CA MET A 1 7.61 20.45 4.53
C MET A 1 8.01 19.13 5.18
N ALA A 2 9.29 18.85 5.47
CA ALA A 2 9.71 17.57 6.09
C ALA A 2 8.96 17.23 7.38
N LEU A 3 8.97 18.12 8.38
CA LEU A 3 8.24 17.89 9.65
C LEU A 3 6.74 17.62 9.45
N GLN A 4 6.11 18.32 8.49
CA GLN A 4 4.70 18.14 8.17
C GLN A 4 4.44 16.79 7.46
N ALA A 5 5.31 16.40 6.54
CA ALA A 5 5.24 15.09 5.89
C ALA A 5 5.45 13.96 6.89
N GLU A 6 6.39 14.11 7.82
CA GLU A 6 6.61 13.13 8.89
C GLU A 6 5.40 13.02 9.83
N ALA A 7 4.78 14.15 10.20
CA ALA A 7 3.54 14.14 10.98
C ALA A 7 2.42 13.39 10.25
N LEU A 8 2.27 13.60 8.93
CA LEU A 8 1.29 12.88 8.11
C LEU A 8 1.58 11.38 8.05
N LEU A 9 2.84 10.96 7.93
CA LEU A 9 3.25 9.55 8.02
C LEU A 9 2.88 8.93 9.37
N ARG A 10 3.16 9.63 10.48
CA ARG A 10 2.81 9.16 11.83
C ARG A 10 1.29 9.04 12.04
N LEU A 11 0.51 9.86 11.35
CA LEU A 11 -0.96 9.82 11.33
C LEU A 11 -1.53 8.83 10.29
N GLN A 12 -0.69 8.03 9.61
CA GLN A 12 -1.11 7.12 8.53
C GLN A 12 -1.78 7.83 7.33
N ARG A 13 -1.51 9.12 7.14
CA ARG A 13 -2.04 9.94 6.02
C ARG A 13 -1.03 9.96 4.88
N HIS A 14 -0.69 8.78 4.36
CA HIS A 14 0.45 8.62 3.44
C HIS A 14 0.23 9.28 2.07
N ASP A 15 -1.01 9.26 1.55
CA ASP A 15 -1.33 9.91 0.28
C ASP A 15 -1.14 11.44 0.35
N GLU A 16 -1.43 12.04 1.51
CA GLU A 16 -1.22 13.47 1.75
C GLU A 16 0.27 13.79 1.95
N ALA A 17 1.02 12.92 2.65
CA ALA A 17 2.46 13.06 2.77
C ALA A 17 3.15 13.00 1.40
N ASP A 18 2.72 12.08 0.53
CA ASP A 18 3.21 11.97 -0.84
C ASP A 18 2.85 13.22 -1.65
N SER A 19 1.60 13.65 -1.61
CA SER A 19 1.14 14.84 -2.34
C SER A 19 1.90 16.10 -1.91
N LEU A 20 2.13 16.29 -0.60
CA LEU A 20 2.90 17.42 -0.07
C LEU A 20 4.31 17.47 -0.65
N LEU A 21 4.97 16.31 -0.69
CA LEU A 21 6.35 16.18 -1.12
C LEU A 21 6.52 16.07 -2.65
N SER A 22 5.48 15.65 -3.38
CA SER A 22 5.47 15.49 -4.84
C SER A 22 4.87 16.69 -5.57
N SER A 23 4.24 17.63 -4.87
CA SER A 23 3.65 18.84 -5.45
C SER A 23 4.68 19.64 -6.27
N ALA A 24 4.26 20.12 -7.44
CA ALA A 24 5.09 20.90 -8.38
C ALA A 24 5.66 22.22 -7.80
N GLY A 25 5.20 22.62 -6.61
CA GLY A 25 5.70 23.79 -5.87
C GLY A 25 6.74 23.47 -4.80
N ALA A 26 7.04 22.20 -4.51
CA ALA A 26 8.07 21.85 -3.54
C ALA A 26 9.47 22.07 -4.16
N PRO A 27 10.25 23.07 -3.71
CA PRO A 27 11.58 23.30 -4.27
C PRO A 27 12.47 22.07 -4.09
N ARG A 28 13.03 21.58 -5.20
CA ARG A 28 14.05 20.53 -5.22
C ARG A 28 15.42 21.21 -5.14
N PHE A 29 15.97 21.29 -3.94
CA PHE A 29 17.34 21.76 -3.73
C PHE A 29 18.32 20.63 -4.03
N GLY A 30 19.39 20.92 -4.75
CA GLY A 30 20.55 20.05 -4.84
C GLY A 30 21.18 19.86 -3.46
N VAL A 31 21.94 18.78 -3.31
CA VAL A 31 22.64 18.44 -2.06
C VAL A 31 23.52 19.60 -1.62
N ASP A 32 24.29 20.18 -2.53
CA ASP A 32 25.24 21.27 -2.23
C ASP A 32 24.54 22.54 -1.74
N GLU A 33 23.42 22.91 -2.36
CA GLU A 33 22.65 24.10 -2.00
C GLU A 33 21.96 23.90 -0.64
N SER A 34 21.35 22.75 -0.43
CA SER A 34 20.66 22.46 0.82
C SER A 34 21.63 22.32 2.00
N THR A 35 22.76 21.65 1.81
CA THR A 35 23.78 21.51 2.86
C THR A 35 24.45 22.84 3.20
N LYS A 36 24.60 23.76 2.22
CA LYS A 36 25.10 25.12 2.47
C LYS A 36 24.22 25.92 3.44
N PHE A 37 22.89 25.83 3.31
CA PHE A 37 21.97 26.62 4.12
C PHE A 37 21.48 25.92 5.39
N PHE A 38 21.33 24.59 5.36
CA PHE A 38 20.72 23.80 6.43
C PHE A 38 21.68 22.80 7.10
N GLY A 39 22.93 22.73 6.62
CA GLY A 39 23.91 21.76 7.06
C GLY A 39 23.63 20.35 6.52
N THR A 40 24.61 19.47 6.70
CA THR A 40 24.52 18.05 6.33
C THR A 40 23.42 17.34 7.10
N PHE A 41 23.28 17.63 8.40
CA PHE A 41 22.27 17.04 9.28
C PHE A 41 20.84 17.41 8.87
N GLY A 42 20.59 18.69 8.58
CA GLY A 42 19.27 19.16 8.14
C GLY A 42 18.86 18.55 6.79
N HIS A 43 19.81 18.44 5.86
CA HIS A 43 19.57 17.79 4.58
C HIS A 43 19.37 16.27 4.71
N ALA A 44 20.19 15.58 5.52
CA ALA A 44 20.04 14.15 5.78
C ALA A 44 18.68 13.83 6.40
N TYR A 45 18.20 14.66 7.34
CA TYR A 45 16.87 14.54 7.91
C TYR A 45 15.75 14.70 6.85
N PHE A 46 15.85 15.69 5.96
CA PHE A 46 14.91 15.82 4.85
C PHE A 46 14.88 14.57 3.96
N LEU A 47 16.05 14.03 3.64
CA LEU A 47 16.18 12.83 2.79
C LEU A 47 15.58 11.59 3.45
N ILE A 48 15.71 11.39 4.77
CA ILE A 48 15.06 10.23 5.42
C ILE A 48 13.54 10.33 5.40
N VAL A 49 12.97 11.53 5.60
CA VAL A 49 11.51 11.73 5.52
C VAL A 49 11.04 11.48 4.09
N ARG A 50 11.78 11.99 3.09
CA ARG A 50 11.51 11.69 1.68
C ARG A 50 11.52 10.20 1.40
N ALA A 51 12.55 9.48 1.85
CA ALA A 51 12.66 8.05 1.66
C ALA A 51 11.50 7.28 2.32
N GLN A 52 11.04 7.68 3.50
CA GLN A 52 9.87 7.09 4.15
C GLN A 52 8.58 7.33 3.35
N VAL A 53 8.40 8.52 2.79
CA VAL A 53 7.26 8.82 1.90
C VAL A 53 7.34 7.98 0.61
N ASP A 54 8.51 7.86 0.01
CA ASP A 54 8.72 7.02 -1.17
C ASP A 54 8.45 5.54 -0.88
N MET A 55 8.89 5.04 0.29
CA MET A 55 8.56 3.70 0.78
C MET A 55 7.06 3.49 0.91
N ALA A 56 6.35 4.45 1.51
CA ALA A 56 4.90 4.41 1.72
C ALA A 56 4.12 4.45 0.39
N ALA A 57 4.60 5.25 -0.57
CA ALA A 57 4.00 5.36 -1.89
C ALA A 57 4.29 4.16 -2.80
N GLY A 58 5.27 3.33 -2.43
CA GLY A 58 5.69 2.14 -3.18
C GLY A 58 6.81 2.39 -4.18
N ARG A 59 7.54 3.51 -4.08
CA ARG A 59 8.73 3.84 -4.86
C ARG A 59 9.98 3.33 -4.13
N PHE A 60 10.12 2.00 -4.08
CA PHE A 60 11.15 1.33 -3.28
C PHE A 60 12.57 1.67 -3.71
N GLU A 61 12.80 1.74 -5.02
CA GLU A 61 14.11 2.08 -5.59
C GLU A 61 14.53 3.51 -5.22
N ASP A 62 13.63 4.48 -5.37
CA ASP A 62 13.86 5.88 -5.00
C ASP A 62 14.10 6.02 -3.50
N ALA A 63 13.32 5.31 -2.69
CA ALA A 63 13.49 5.30 -1.24
C ALA A 63 14.86 4.75 -0.81
N VAL A 64 15.32 3.65 -1.42
CA VAL A 64 16.64 3.07 -1.15
C VAL A 64 17.75 4.04 -1.55
N ALA A 65 17.65 4.63 -2.75
CA ALA A 65 18.64 5.60 -3.22
C ALA A 65 18.70 6.83 -2.30
N THR A 66 17.55 7.38 -1.94
CA THR A 66 17.44 8.57 -1.09
C THR A 66 17.95 8.30 0.32
N ALA A 67 17.58 7.17 0.93
CA ALA A 67 18.07 6.77 2.25
C ALA A 67 19.56 6.44 2.25
N GLN A 68 20.10 5.92 1.13
CA GLN A 68 21.53 5.70 0.96
C GLN A 68 22.31 7.02 0.94
N THR A 69 21.82 8.04 0.23
CA THR A 69 22.40 9.38 0.24
C THR A 69 22.37 10.00 1.63
N ALA A 70 21.23 9.89 2.34
CA ALA A 70 21.13 10.36 3.72
C ALA A 70 22.18 9.71 4.63
N PHE A 71 22.39 8.39 4.50
CA PHE A 71 23.38 7.66 5.27
C PHE A 71 24.82 8.05 4.94
N GLN A 72 25.13 8.41 3.69
CA GLN A 72 26.45 8.91 3.33
C GLN A 72 26.74 10.28 3.94
N LEU A 73 25.72 11.13 4.08
CA LEU A 73 25.85 12.47 4.65
C LEU A 73 25.97 12.45 6.18
N ASP A 74 25.27 11.53 6.84
CA ASP A 74 25.31 11.37 8.29
C ASP A 74 25.30 9.87 8.71
N PRO A 75 26.45 9.18 8.57
CA PRO A 75 26.54 7.75 8.91
C PRO A 75 26.41 7.47 10.40
N SER A 76 26.70 8.47 11.23
CA SER A 76 26.67 8.37 12.70
C SER A 76 25.25 8.36 13.27
N ASN A 77 24.29 8.85 12.49
CA ASN A 77 22.92 8.98 12.93
C ASN A 77 22.15 7.67 12.85
N ARG A 78 21.71 7.23 14.04
CA ARG A 78 21.00 5.98 14.23
C ARG A 78 19.69 5.93 13.43
N GLU A 79 18.95 7.03 13.35
CA GLU A 79 17.68 7.08 12.64
C GLU A 79 17.89 6.91 11.14
N VAL A 80 18.87 7.61 10.58
CA VAL A 80 19.28 7.47 9.18
C VAL A 80 19.66 6.03 8.85
N ALA A 81 20.49 5.40 9.69
CA ALA A 81 20.86 3.99 9.53
C ALA A 81 19.66 3.04 9.62
N VAL A 82 18.67 3.33 10.47
CA VAL A 82 17.44 2.54 10.60
C VAL A 82 16.58 2.65 9.35
N VAL A 83 16.33 3.86 8.85
CA VAL A 83 15.53 4.10 7.63
C VAL A 83 16.18 3.45 6.42
N GLN A 84 17.49 3.59 6.25
CA GLN A 84 18.24 2.96 5.16
C GLN A 84 18.11 1.42 5.20
N ARG A 85 18.29 0.79 6.37
CA ARG A 85 18.15 -0.66 6.51
C ARG A 85 16.72 -1.13 6.21
N ARG A 86 15.71 -0.41 6.69
CA ARG A 86 14.29 -0.71 6.45
C ARG A 86 13.95 -0.61 4.96
N ALA A 87 14.36 0.48 4.30
CA ALA A 87 14.15 0.67 2.87
C ALA A 87 14.78 -0.47 2.05
N LYS A 88 16.04 -0.83 2.33
CA LYS A 88 16.73 -1.94 1.67
C LYS A 88 16.03 -3.28 1.89
N ALA A 89 15.67 -3.58 3.14
CA ALA A 89 15.01 -4.84 3.49
C ALA A 89 13.65 -4.98 2.79
N ALA A 90 12.83 -3.93 2.83
CA ALA A 90 11.52 -3.92 2.20
C ALA A 90 11.60 -3.97 0.67
N ALA A 91 12.56 -3.28 0.05
CA ALA A 91 12.81 -3.37 -1.40
C ALA A 91 13.26 -4.77 -1.83
N ALA A 92 14.19 -5.38 -1.09
CA ALA A 92 14.65 -6.74 -1.35
C ALA A 92 13.54 -7.79 -1.17
N ALA A 93 12.77 -7.68 -0.09
CA ALA A 93 11.59 -8.51 0.18
C ALA A 93 10.56 -8.41 -0.96
N ARG A 94 10.28 -7.19 -1.42
CA ARG A 94 9.37 -6.95 -2.54
C ARG A 94 9.86 -7.60 -3.83
N LEU A 95 11.13 -7.41 -4.17
CA LEU A 95 11.73 -7.97 -5.40
C LEU A 95 11.66 -9.50 -5.37
N ARG A 96 12.15 -10.11 -4.28
CA ARG A 96 12.13 -11.55 -4.08
C ARG A 96 10.70 -12.11 -4.12
N GLY A 97 9.77 -11.47 -3.42
CA GLY A 97 8.37 -11.86 -3.42
C GLY A 97 7.72 -11.78 -4.81
N ASN A 98 8.06 -10.75 -5.59
CA ASN A 98 7.57 -10.59 -6.97
C ASN A 98 8.09 -11.71 -7.87
N ASP A 99 9.37 -12.07 -7.76
CA ASP A 99 9.98 -13.12 -8.56
C ASP A 99 9.40 -14.50 -8.22
N LEU A 100 9.19 -14.78 -6.93
CA LEU A 100 8.51 -15.99 -6.47
C LEU A 100 7.05 -16.02 -6.95
N PHE A 101 6.34 -14.89 -6.92
CA PHE A 101 4.98 -14.79 -7.42
C PHE A 101 4.88 -15.08 -8.92
N LYS A 102 5.80 -14.52 -9.72
CA LYS A 102 5.90 -14.80 -11.17
C LYS A 102 6.18 -16.27 -11.45
N ALA A 103 6.98 -16.91 -10.59
CA ALA A 103 7.24 -18.35 -10.63
C ALA A 103 6.10 -19.22 -10.06
N ALA A 104 4.94 -18.63 -9.74
CA ALA A 104 3.79 -19.29 -9.11
C ALA A 104 4.08 -19.95 -7.74
N LYS A 105 5.18 -19.59 -7.08
CA LYS A 105 5.57 -20.04 -5.74
C LYS A 105 4.91 -19.17 -4.67
N PHE A 106 3.59 -19.27 -4.56
CA PHE A 106 2.80 -18.31 -3.78
C PHE A 106 3.03 -18.39 -2.27
N VAL A 107 3.37 -19.56 -1.72
CA VAL A 107 3.65 -19.71 -0.28
C VAL A 107 4.97 -19.00 0.07
N GLU A 108 5.99 -19.19 -0.75
CA GLU A 108 7.30 -18.56 -0.61
C GLU A 108 7.21 -17.06 -0.89
N ALA A 109 6.39 -16.64 -1.86
CA ALA A 109 6.12 -15.23 -2.10
C ALA A 109 5.44 -14.56 -0.90
N CYS A 110 4.44 -15.21 -0.28
CA CYS A 110 3.84 -14.77 0.97
C CYS A 110 4.89 -14.55 2.07
N ALA A 111 5.81 -15.52 2.24
CA ALA A 111 6.86 -15.45 3.24
C ALA A 111 7.83 -14.29 2.95
N ALA A 112 8.28 -14.14 1.71
CA ALA A 112 9.17 -13.05 1.31
C ALA A 112 8.56 -11.66 1.54
N TYR A 113 7.28 -11.46 1.21
CA TYR A 113 6.60 -10.19 1.55
C TYR A 113 6.45 -10.02 3.07
N GLY A 114 6.20 -11.11 3.80
CA GLY A 114 6.18 -11.13 5.27
C GLY A 114 7.47 -10.64 5.90
N GLU A 115 8.63 -11.10 5.42
CA GLU A 115 9.95 -10.65 5.89
C GLU A 115 10.12 -9.12 5.75
N GLY A 116 9.57 -8.53 4.68
CA GLY A 116 9.55 -7.07 4.50
C GLY A 116 8.61 -6.37 5.48
N LEU A 117 7.44 -6.95 5.74
CA LEU A 117 6.45 -6.44 6.68
C LEU A 117 6.92 -6.52 8.14
N ASP A 118 7.80 -7.46 8.50
CA ASP A 118 8.43 -7.48 9.84
C ASP A 118 9.27 -6.22 10.10
N ARG A 119 9.72 -5.54 9.04
CA ARG A 119 10.48 -4.28 9.12
C ARG A 119 9.60 -3.06 8.90
N GLU A 120 8.62 -3.17 8.02
CA GLU A 120 7.68 -2.12 7.63
C GLU A 120 6.21 -2.62 7.72
N PRO A 121 5.65 -2.78 8.94
CA PRO A 121 4.35 -3.46 9.12
C PRO A 121 3.17 -2.81 8.40
N GLY A 122 3.23 -1.49 8.21
CA GLY A 122 2.19 -0.71 7.54
C GLY A 122 2.40 -0.52 6.03
N ASN A 123 3.36 -1.21 5.40
CA ASN A 123 3.62 -0.99 3.98
C ASN A 123 2.46 -1.54 3.12
N ALA A 124 1.62 -0.63 2.62
CA ALA A 124 0.42 -0.96 1.84
C ALA A 124 0.72 -1.81 0.59
N VAL A 125 1.87 -1.59 -0.07
CA VAL A 125 2.26 -2.35 -1.26
C VAL A 125 2.63 -3.79 -0.91
N LEU A 126 3.44 -4.00 0.13
CA LEU A 126 3.79 -5.34 0.59
C LEU A 126 2.56 -6.11 1.08
N LEU A 127 1.66 -5.45 1.82
CA LEU A 127 0.38 -6.02 2.23
C LEU A 127 -0.47 -6.43 1.01
N CYS A 128 -0.66 -5.54 0.03
CA CYS A 128 -1.44 -5.85 -1.17
C CYS A 128 -0.82 -6.99 -2.02
N ASN A 129 0.50 -7.08 -2.06
CA ASN A 129 1.20 -8.16 -2.75
C ASN A 129 1.11 -9.50 -2.00
N ARG A 130 1.20 -9.50 -0.66
CA ARG A 130 0.95 -10.69 0.17
C ARG A 130 -0.51 -11.14 0.07
N ALA A 131 -1.45 -10.20 0.06
CA ALA A 131 -2.86 -10.48 -0.22
C ALA A 131 -3.07 -11.14 -1.58
N ALA A 132 -2.31 -10.75 -2.62
CA ALA A 132 -2.37 -11.38 -3.93
C ALA A 132 -1.98 -12.86 -3.88
N CYS A 133 -0.96 -13.18 -3.10
CA CYS A 133 -0.53 -14.56 -2.86
C CYS A 133 -1.61 -15.34 -2.09
N HIS A 134 -2.18 -14.75 -1.03
CA HIS A 134 -3.28 -15.35 -0.28
C HIS A 134 -4.49 -15.65 -1.16
N ALA A 135 -4.88 -14.73 -2.03
CA ALA A 135 -5.97 -14.94 -2.99
C ALA A 135 -5.67 -16.09 -3.96
N LYS A 136 -4.44 -16.20 -4.48
CA LYS A 136 -4.02 -17.33 -5.35
C LYS A 136 -4.00 -18.67 -4.64
N LEU A 137 -3.83 -18.67 -3.31
CA LEU A 137 -3.88 -19.86 -2.45
C LEU A 137 -5.29 -20.19 -1.94
N GLY A 138 -6.33 -19.44 -2.35
CA GLY A 138 -7.71 -19.61 -1.85
C GLY A 138 -7.91 -19.15 -0.40
N ARG A 139 -6.92 -18.46 0.20
CA ARG A 139 -6.96 -17.96 1.58
C ARG A 139 -7.60 -16.57 1.60
N HIS A 140 -8.88 -16.50 1.22
CA HIS A 140 -9.56 -15.24 0.95
C HIS A 140 -9.70 -14.34 2.19
N GLU A 141 -9.90 -14.89 3.39
CA GLU A 141 -9.96 -14.13 4.64
C GLU A 141 -8.65 -13.37 4.90
N LYS A 142 -7.51 -14.07 4.77
CA LYS A 142 -6.19 -13.46 4.96
C LYS A 142 -5.90 -12.38 3.91
N ALA A 143 -6.38 -12.58 2.68
CA ALA A 143 -6.28 -11.56 1.64
C ALA A 143 -7.11 -10.31 2.00
N VAL A 144 -8.31 -10.48 2.55
CA VAL A 144 -9.17 -9.38 3.02
C VAL A 144 -8.52 -8.64 4.20
N GLU A 145 -7.90 -9.34 5.14
CA GLU A 145 -7.17 -8.75 6.27
C GLU A 145 -6.01 -7.87 5.77
N ASP A 146 -5.14 -8.40 4.92
CA ASP A 146 -4.00 -7.68 4.35
C ASP A 146 -4.45 -6.46 3.53
N CYS A 147 -5.45 -6.62 2.66
CA CYS A 147 -5.98 -5.50 1.88
C CYS A 147 -6.63 -4.43 2.77
N SER A 148 -7.30 -4.83 3.86
CA SER A 148 -7.88 -3.87 4.81
C SER A 148 -6.79 -3.09 5.54
N GLY A 149 -5.72 -3.75 5.97
CA GLY A 149 -4.53 -3.09 6.52
C GLY A 149 -3.92 -2.10 5.53
N ALA A 150 -3.79 -2.49 4.26
CA ALA A 150 -3.28 -1.60 3.22
C ALA A 150 -4.16 -0.36 3.02
N LEU A 151 -5.48 -0.50 3.08
CA LEU A 151 -6.45 0.58 2.89
C LEU A 151 -6.62 1.49 4.10
N VAL A 152 -6.29 1.03 5.31
CA VAL A 152 -6.19 1.90 6.50
C VAL A 152 -5.08 2.93 6.30
N VAL A 153 -3.95 2.49 5.74
CA VAL A 153 -2.75 3.31 5.57
C VAL A 153 -2.78 4.12 4.26
N ARG A 154 -3.34 3.53 3.21
CA ARG A 154 -3.47 4.15 1.89
C ARG A 154 -4.89 3.99 1.37
N PRO A 155 -5.83 4.85 1.79
CA PRO A 155 -7.21 4.77 1.35
C PRO A 155 -7.37 4.85 -0.16
N SER A 156 -6.51 5.57 -0.90
CA SER A 156 -6.62 5.64 -2.37
C SER A 156 -6.11 4.39 -3.11
N TYR A 157 -5.70 3.32 -2.43
CA TYR A 157 -5.01 2.21 -3.09
C TYR A 157 -5.97 1.24 -3.81
N SER A 158 -6.43 1.63 -4.99
CA SER A 158 -7.44 0.91 -5.78
C SER A 158 -7.09 -0.57 -6.02
N LYS A 159 -5.81 -0.92 -6.18
CA LYS A 159 -5.37 -2.32 -6.35
C LYS A 159 -5.68 -3.20 -5.13
N ALA A 160 -5.51 -2.67 -3.91
CA ALA A 160 -5.86 -3.38 -2.68
C ALA A 160 -7.38 -3.48 -2.52
N ARG A 161 -8.11 -2.39 -2.85
CA ARG A 161 -9.57 -2.37 -2.83
C ARG A 161 -10.20 -3.37 -3.79
N LEU A 162 -9.74 -3.41 -5.04
CA LEU A 162 -10.20 -4.38 -6.04
C LEU A 162 -10.00 -5.81 -5.55
N ARG A 163 -8.80 -6.11 -5.03
CA ARG A 163 -8.51 -7.45 -4.49
C ARG A 163 -9.39 -7.80 -3.29
N ARG A 164 -9.68 -6.83 -2.41
CA ARG A 164 -10.57 -7.03 -1.27
C ARG A 164 -12.01 -7.31 -1.72
N ALA A 165 -12.49 -6.57 -2.71
CA ALA A 165 -13.80 -6.79 -3.33
C ALA A 165 -13.89 -8.21 -3.91
N ASP A 166 -12.92 -8.58 -4.76
CA ASP A 166 -12.88 -9.92 -5.39
C ASP A 166 -12.85 -11.05 -4.35
N CYS A 167 -12.07 -10.88 -3.27
CA CYS A 167 -12.03 -11.89 -2.19
C CYS A 167 -13.34 -11.93 -1.39
N ASN A 168 -14.00 -10.79 -1.16
CA ASN A 168 -15.32 -10.77 -0.54
C ASN A 168 -16.39 -11.42 -1.42
N VAL A 169 -16.30 -11.30 -2.76
CA VAL A 169 -17.14 -12.08 -3.69
C VAL A 169 -16.94 -13.57 -3.49
N LYS A 170 -15.68 -14.04 -3.40
CA LYS A 170 -15.38 -15.47 -3.16
C LYS A 170 -15.87 -15.98 -1.81
N LEU A 171 -16.05 -15.09 -0.85
CA LEU A 171 -16.60 -15.38 0.48
C LEU A 171 -18.10 -15.12 0.59
N GLU A 172 -18.76 -14.78 -0.52
CA GLU A 172 -20.19 -14.44 -0.58
C GLU A 172 -20.58 -13.28 0.36
N ARG A 173 -19.64 -12.39 0.67
CA ARG A 173 -19.83 -11.17 1.47
C ARG A 173 -20.24 -10.01 0.57
N TRP A 174 -21.41 -10.16 -0.06
CA TRP A 174 -21.88 -9.29 -1.14
C TRP A 174 -21.94 -7.80 -0.75
N GLU A 175 -22.44 -7.46 0.44
CA GLU A 175 -22.51 -6.05 0.88
C GLU A 175 -21.13 -5.43 1.07
N ALA A 176 -20.15 -6.20 1.55
CA ALA A 176 -18.79 -5.71 1.72
C ALA A 176 -18.13 -5.47 0.35
N SER A 177 -18.33 -6.41 -0.59
CA SER A 177 -17.84 -6.26 -1.96
C SER A 177 -18.51 -5.08 -2.68
N LEU A 178 -19.81 -4.87 -2.49
CA LEU A 178 -20.56 -3.78 -3.11
C LEU A 178 -19.96 -2.41 -2.74
N ARG A 179 -19.67 -2.20 -1.44
CA ARG A 179 -19.05 -0.94 -0.98
C ARG A 179 -17.70 -0.69 -1.64
N ASP A 180 -16.88 -1.73 -1.79
CA ASP A 180 -15.58 -1.59 -2.44
C ASP A 180 -15.73 -1.27 -3.95
N TYR A 181 -16.61 -1.96 -4.67
CA TYR A 181 -16.85 -1.69 -6.09
C TYR A 181 -17.48 -0.31 -6.36
N GLN A 182 -18.34 0.18 -5.46
CA GLN A 182 -18.91 1.53 -5.55
C GLN A 182 -17.85 2.62 -5.45
N VAL A 183 -16.81 2.42 -4.64
CA VAL A 183 -15.67 3.34 -4.60
C VAL A 183 -14.80 3.16 -5.85
N LEU A 184 -14.56 1.91 -6.28
CA LEU A 184 -13.74 1.64 -7.46
C LEU A 184 -14.32 2.22 -8.75
N ILE A 185 -15.64 2.21 -8.93
CA ILE A 185 -16.24 2.78 -10.16
C ILE A 185 -16.12 4.31 -10.20
N GLN A 186 -16.03 4.96 -9.04
CA GLN A 186 -15.73 6.39 -8.97
C GLN A 186 -14.25 6.68 -9.26
N GLU A 187 -13.34 5.82 -8.79
CA GLU A 187 -11.90 5.94 -9.04
C GLU A 187 -11.50 5.55 -10.48
N LEU A 188 -12.22 4.59 -11.08
CA LEU A 188 -11.91 3.94 -12.36
C LEU A 188 -13.17 3.86 -13.24
N PRO A 189 -13.75 4.98 -13.67
CA PRO A 189 -15.04 5.02 -14.37
C PRO A 189 -15.02 4.31 -15.74
N GLU A 190 -13.85 4.16 -16.36
CA GLU A 190 -13.68 3.50 -17.67
C GLU A 190 -13.30 2.02 -17.55
N ASN A 191 -13.19 1.47 -16.34
CA ASN A 191 -12.82 0.07 -16.15
C ASN A 191 -14.05 -0.84 -16.27
N GLU A 192 -14.18 -1.49 -17.42
CA GLU A 192 -15.29 -2.39 -17.73
C GLU A 192 -15.35 -3.63 -16.81
N ASP A 193 -14.21 -4.14 -16.34
CA ASP A 193 -14.19 -5.26 -15.40
C ASP A 193 -14.84 -4.86 -14.05
N VAL A 194 -14.56 -3.64 -13.57
CA VAL A 194 -15.17 -3.09 -12.35
C VAL A 194 -16.68 -2.88 -12.54
N LYS A 195 -17.12 -2.34 -13.69
CA LYS A 195 -18.55 -2.17 -13.99
C LYS A 195 -19.28 -3.51 -13.99
N LYS A 196 -18.71 -4.50 -14.66
CA LYS A 196 -19.28 -5.85 -14.75
C LYS A 196 -19.37 -6.51 -13.36
N ALA A 197 -18.27 -6.49 -12.60
CA ALA A 197 -18.24 -7.07 -11.27
C ALA A 197 -19.23 -6.38 -10.31
N LEU A 198 -19.36 -5.05 -10.40
CA LEU A 198 -20.37 -4.30 -9.64
C LEU A 198 -21.79 -4.79 -9.94
N SER A 199 -22.14 -4.89 -11.23
CA SER A 199 -23.46 -5.37 -11.66
C SER A 199 -23.74 -6.81 -11.20
N GLU A 200 -22.75 -7.69 -11.27
CA GLU A 200 -22.86 -9.07 -10.78
C GLU A 200 -23.13 -9.12 -9.27
N VAL A 201 -22.42 -8.30 -8.48
CA VAL A 201 -22.63 -8.21 -7.03
C VAL A 201 -24.02 -7.65 -6.68
N GLU A 202 -24.48 -6.63 -7.41
CA GLU A 202 -25.82 -6.05 -7.22
C GLU A 202 -26.93 -7.08 -7.50
N ALA A 203 -26.79 -7.86 -8.58
CA ALA A 203 -27.71 -8.93 -8.92
C ALA A 203 -27.76 -10.00 -7.81
N LYS A 204 -26.59 -10.48 -7.36
CA LYS A 204 -26.49 -11.47 -6.28
C LYS A 204 -27.13 -10.98 -4.97
N LEU A 205 -26.90 -9.72 -4.61
CA LEU A 205 -27.47 -9.14 -3.41
C LEU A 205 -29.00 -9.01 -3.50
N LYS A 206 -29.53 -8.66 -4.69
CA LYS A 206 -30.97 -8.63 -4.95
C LYS A 206 -31.60 -10.01 -4.81
N ASP A 207 -30.98 -11.03 -5.40
CA ASP A 207 -31.46 -12.42 -5.31
C ASP A 207 -31.48 -12.91 -3.86
N GLN A 208 -30.43 -12.63 -3.09
CA GLN A 208 -30.34 -12.99 -1.67
C GLN A 208 -31.45 -12.32 -0.84
N ARG A 209 -31.74 -11.04 -1.09
CA ARG A 209 -32.82 -10.30 -0.43
C ARG A 209 -34.20 -10.85 -0.78
N ASN A 210 -34.42 -11.16 -2.04
CA ASN A 210 -35.68 -11.73 -2.52
C ASN A 210 -35.94 -13.12 -1.93
N GLY A 211 -34.91 -13.98 -1.89
CA GLY A 211 -34.98 -15.29 -1.25
C GLY A 211 -35.28 -15.20 0.25
N ALA A 212 -34.63 -14.27 0.96
CA ALA A 212 -34.89 -14.04 2.38
C ALA A 212 -36.31 -13.52 2.66
N ALA A 213 -36.86 -12.67 1.79
CA ALA A 213 -38.23 -12.19 1.90
C ALA A 213 -39.26 -13.32 1.67
N ALA A 214 -39.05 -14.15 0.66
CA ALA A 214 -39.91 -15.30 0.37
C ALA A 214 -39.93 -16.31 1.54
N ALA A 215 -38.78 -16.60 2.13
CA ALA A 215 -38.67 -17.49 3.29
C ALA A 215 -39.43 -16.97 4.53
N ARG A 216 -39.45 -15.65 4.74
CA ARG A 216 -40.19 -15.01 5.85
C ARG A 216 -41.71 -14.97 5.65
N SER A 217 -42.18 -15.01 4.41
CA SER A 217 -43.63 -15.06 4.10
C SER A 217 -44.25 -16.46 4.21
N GLN A 218 -43.43 -17.49 4.43
CA GLN A 218 -43.86 -18.90 4.54
C GLN A 218 -43.82 -19.43 5.98
N HIS A 219 -43.54 -18.56 6.97
CA HIS A 219 -43.61 -18.84 8.41
C HIS A 219 -44.54 -17.82 9.07
#